data_AF-A0A1H3M8W8-F1
#
_entry.id   AF-A0A1H3M8W8-F1
#
_cell.length_a   1.000
_cell.length_b   1.000
_cell.length_c   1.000
_cell.angle_alpha   90.00
_cell.angle_beta   90.00
_cell.angle_gamma   90.00
#
_symmetry.space_group_name_H-M   'P 1'
#
loop_
_entity.id
_entity.type
_entity.pdbx_description
1 polymer ?
#
loop_
_entity_poly.entity_id
_entity_poly.type
_entity_poly.pdbx_seq_one_letter_code
_entity_poly.pdbx_strand_id
1 'polypeptide(L)'
;MGKATTEELTARLLEEGKGRTTGDWFETAAKIWTDRLDDPATGAALLHVLASLPDVTVEGATTDRAGRAAIAISTPVEKPGGWFPKQRQYLLVDPETGYLLATESVGLSSDEDAIGGPVDTPATIHYKVWLKSAFVTDTQTRP
;
A
#
# COMPACT_ATOMS: atom_id res chain seq x y z
N MET A 1 -17.65 23.60 11.39
CA MET A 1 -17.06 22.37 11.97
C MET A 1 -15.57 22.41 11.67
N GLY A 2 -14.70 22.30 12.68
CA GLY A 2 -13.25 22.22 12.44
C GLY A 2 -12.88 20.92 11.72
N LYS A 3 -11.84 20.92 10.89
CA LYS A 3 -11.29 19.68 10.33
C LYS A 3 -10.73 18.83 11.48
N ALA A 4 -10.95 17.51 11.44
CA ALA A 4 -10.40 16.58 12.42
C ALA A 4 -8.86 16.64 12.39
N THR A 5 -8.24 16.52 13.56
CA THR A 5 -6.80 16.47 13.72
C THR A 5 -6.23 15.13 13.26
N THR A 6 -4.93 15.07 12.95
CA THR A 6 -4.24 13.81 12.59
C THR A 6 -4.39 12.75 13.66
N GLU A 7 -4.38 13.12 14.94
CA GLU A 7 -4.56 12.19 16.07
C GLU A 7 -5.97 11.59 16.08
N GLU A 8 -7.01 12.42 15.95
CA GLU A 8 -8.40 11.96 15.86
C GLU A 8 -8.62 11.06 14.64
N LEU A 9 -8.00 11.40 13.50
CA LEU A 9 -8.05 10.59 12.28
C LEU A 9 -7.33 9.25 12.47
N THR A 10 -6.18 9.23 13.14
CA THR A 10 -5.42 8.01 13.44
C THR A 10 -6.24 7.08 14.34
N ALA A 11 -6.78 7.63 15.43
CA ALA A 11 -7.63 6.87 16.36
C ALA A 11 -8.86 6.29 15.65
N ARG A 12 -9.51 7.08 14.78
CA ARG A 12 -10.65 6.62 13.99
C ARG A 12 -10.27 5.51 13.02
N LEU A 13 -9.15 5.64 12.30
CA LEU A 13 -8.68 4.60 11.39
C LEU A 13 -8.40 3.31 12.15
N LEU A 14 -7.69 3.36 13.28
CA LEU A 14 -7.43 2.19 14.12
C LEU A 14 -8.72 1.51 14.59
N GLU A 15 -9.73 2.30 14.98
CA GLU A 15 -11.05 1.78 15.36
C GLU A 15 -11.74 1.08 14.19
N GLU A 16 -11.80 1.72 13.01
CA GLU A 16 -12.43 1.19 11.80
C GLU A 16 -11.71 -0.07 11.27
N GLY A 17 -10.40 -0.18 11.53
CA GLY A 17 -9.59 -1.32 11.10
C GLY A 17 -9.36 -2.37 12.18
N LYS A 18 -10.12 -2.36 13.29
CA LYS A 18 -10.03 -3.41 14.31
C LYS A 18 -10.15 -4.81 13.68
N GLY A 19 -9.19 -5.67 13.99
CA GLY A 19 -9.12 -7.05 13.49
C GLY A 19 -8.48 -7.20 12.10
N ARG A 20 -8.08 -6.11 11.44
CA ARG A 20 -7.28 -6.19 10.20
C ARG A 20 -5.88 -6.70 10.47
N THR A 21 -5.38 -7.48 9.53
CA THR A 21 -3.94 -7.77 9.42
C THR A 21 -3.19 -6.57 8.85
N THR A 22 -1.86 -6.59 8.91
CA THR A 22 -1.04 -5.55 8.28
C THR A 22 -1.18 -5.57 6.76
N GLY A 23 -1.34 -6.75 6.15
CA GLY A 23 -1.65 -6.87 4.72
C GLY A 23 -2.99 -6.20 4.37
N ASP A 24 -4.03 -6.41 5.16
CA ASP A 24 -5.32 -5.71 4.97
C ASP A 24 -5.18 -4.20 5.09
N TRP A 25 -4.30 -3.74 5.98
CA TRP A 25 -3.95 -2.32 6.12
C TRP A 25 -3.23 -1.77 4.90
N PHE A 26 -2.31 -2.51 4.29
CA PHE A 26 -1.64 -2.11 3.05
C PHE A 26 -2.63 -1.97 1.90
N GLU A 27 -3.54 -2.94 1.74
CA GLU A 27 -4.61 -2.88 0.74
C GLU A 27 -5.58 -1.71 0.98
N THR A 28 -5.93 -1.47 2.25
CA THR A 28 -6.79 -0.34 2.65
C THR A 28 -6.10 0.99 2.40
N ALA A 29 -4.83 1.09 2.75
CA ALA A 29 -4.04 2.30 2.60
C ALA A 29 -3.99 2.75 1.13
N ALA A 30 -3.78 1.80 0.22
CA ALA A 30 -3.82 2.05 -1.22
C ALA A 30 -5.16 2.64 -1.70
N LYS A 31 -6.28 2.17 -1.14
CA LYS A 31 -7.63 2.69 -1.45
C LYS A 31 -7.81 4.10 -0.89
N ILE A 32 -7.52 4.30 0.41
CA ILE A 32 -7.67 5.61 1.07
C ILE A 32 -6.80 6.67 0.38
N TRP A 33 -5.56 6.36 0.04
CA TRP A 33 -4.71 7.29 -0.72
C TRP A 33 -5.32 7.63 -2.07
N THR A 34 -5.81 6.64 -2.81
CA THR A 34 -6.43 6.90 -4.12
C THR A 34 -7.64 7.82 -4.02
N ASP A 35 -8.46 7.64 -2.98
CA ASP A 35 -9.73 8.36 -2.84
C ASP A 35 -9.58 9.73 -2.16
N ARG A 36 -8.47 9.98 -1.44
CA ARG A 36 -8.29 11.16 -0.57
C ARG A 36 -6.91 11.81 -0.68
N LEU A 37 -6.35 11.87 -1.89
CA LEU A 37 -5.03 12.49 -2.16
C LEU A 37 -4.92 13.97 -1.71
N ASP A 38 -6.04 14.68 -1.55
CA ASP A 38 -6.10 16.11 -1.23
C ASP A 38 -6.19 16.42 0.28
N ASP A 39 -6.15 15.41 1.15
CA ASP A 39 -6.18 15.59 2.60
C ASP A 39 -4.87 15.15 3.29
N PRO A 40 -3.90 16.07 3.46
CA PRO A 40 -2.62 15.77 4.12
C PRO A 40 -2.77 15.21 5.54
N ALA A 41 -3.82 15.60 6.28
CA ALA A 41 -4.05 15.10 7.63
C ALA A 41 -4.44 13.61 7.62
N THR A 42 -5.24 13.19 6.65
CA THR A 42 -5.57 11.77 6.42
C THR A 42 -4.33 10.99 5.98
N GLY A 43 -3.51 11.55 5.08
CA GLY A 43 -2.25 10.92 4.66
C GLY A 43 -1.28 10.70 5.83
N ALA A 44 -1.09 11.71 6.67
CA ALA A 44 -0.27 11.62 7.88
C ALA A 44 -0.84 10.58 8.86
N ALA A 45 -2.15 10.58 9.10
CA ALA A 45 -2.79 9.62 9.99
C ALA A 45 -2.60 8.18 9.51
N LEU A 46 -2.70 7.94 8.21
CA LEU A 46 -2.46 6.62 7.62
C LEU A 46 -1.01 6.16 7.79
N LEU A 47 -0.04 7.05 7.61
CA LEU A 47 1.37 6.75 7.89
C LEU A 47 1.60 6.42 9.38
N HIS A 48 0.94 7.13 10.30
CA HIS A 48 0.97 6.82 11.73
C HIS A 48 0.38 5.44 12.04
N VAL A 49 -0.74 5.07 11.41
CA VAL A 49 -1.30 3.72 11.53
C VAL A 49 -0.28 2.68 11.05
N LEU A 50 0.26 2.83 9.84
CA LEU A 50 1.21 1.87 9.28
C LEU A 50 2.47 1.73 10.14
N ALA A 51 2.99 2.83 10.68
CA ALA A 51 4.15 2.83 11.57
C ALA A 51 3.89 2.13 12.92
N SER A 52 2.63 1.99 13.33
CA SER A 52 2.23 1.29 14.56
C SER A 52 2.07 -0.22 14.40
N LEU A 53 2.07 -0.73 13.16
CA LEU A 53 1.86 -2.15 12.87
C LEU A 53 3.15 -2.96 13.11
N PRO A 54 3.04 -4.17 13.69
CA PRO A 54 4.18 -4.89 14.27
C PRO A 54 5.16 -5.49 13.27
N ASP A 55 4.73 -5.71 12.04
CA ASP A 55 5.43 -6.43 10.96
C ASP A 55 5.60 -5.55 9.71
N VAL A 56 5.68 -4.23 9.91
CA VAL A 56 6.03 -3.26 8.87
C VAL A 56 7.53 -2.99 8.90
N THR A 57 8.16 -3.05 7.72
CA THR A 57 9.59 -2.76 7.54
C THR A 57 9.78 -1.61 6.57
N VAL A 58 10.66 -0.66 6.90
CA VAL A 58 11.15 0.34 5.93
C VAL A 58 12.38 -0.26 5.24
N GLU A 59 12.24 -0.62 3.98
CA GLU A 59 13.29 -1.26 3.16
C GLU A 59 14.31 -0.24 2.64
N GLY A 60 13.94 1.05 2.64
CA GLY A 60 14.80 2.17 2.24
C GLY A 60 14.50 2.70 0.85
N ALA A 61 15.45 3.43 0.29
CA ALA A 61 15.31 4.08 -1.02
C ALA A 61 15.31 3.06 -2.16
N THR A 62 14.44 3.28 -3.14
CA THR A 62 14.30 2.47 -4.35
C THR A 62 13.83 3.34 -5.53
N THR A 63 13.59 2.71 -6.67
CA THR A 63 12.97 3.32 -7.84
C THR A 63 11.74 2.51 -8.21
N ASP A 64 10.60 3.18 -8.43
CA ASP A 64 9.38 2.51 -8.87
C ASP A 64 9.46 2.10 -10.36
N ARG A 65 8.44 1.37 -10.83
CA ARG A 65 8.38 0.91 -12.23
C ARG A 65 8.20 2.03 -13.26
N ALA A 66 7.85 3.24 -12.82
CA ALA A 66 7.78 4.43 -13.67
C ALA A 66 9.09 5.23 -13.68
N GLY A 67 10.13 4.76 -12.98
CA GLY A 67 11.44 5.42 -12.92
C GLY A 67 11.52 6.57 -11.90
N ARG A 68 10.58 6.64 -10.95
CA ARG A 68 10.55 7.67 -9.91
C ARG A 68 11.23 7.19 -8.63
N ALA A 69 11.93 8.08 -7.94
CA ALA A 69 12.49 7.79 -6.63
C ALA A 69 11.38 7.50 -5.61
N ALA A 70 11.57 6.49 -4.77
CA ALA A 70 10.60 6.07 -3.76
C ALA A 70 11.29 5.57 -2.49
N ILE A 71 10.58 5.57 -1.37
CA ILE A 71 10.87 4.76 -0.19
C ILE A 71 9.97 3.54 -0.22
N ALA A 72 10.57 2.35 -0.13
CA ALA A 72 9.83 1.11 -0.02
C ALA A 72 9.51 0.79 1.44
N ILE A 73 8.24 0.51 1.70
CA ILE A 73 7.73 0.02 2.98
C ILE A 73 7.07 -1.32 2.71
N SER A 74 7.40 -2.35 3.48
CA SER A 74 6.97 -3.73 3.22
C SER A 74 6.32 -4.40 4.42
N THR A 75 5.53 -5.43 4.15
CA THR A 75 4.98 -6.36 5.15
C THR A 75 4.89 -7.77 4.56
N PRO A 76 5.18 -8.84 5.34
CA PRO A 76 4.90 -10.20 4.90
C PRO A 76 3.39 -10.46 4.88
N VAL A 77 2.95 -11.28 3.94
CA VAL A 77 1.56 -11.76 3.88
C VAL A 77 1.55 -13.25 3.64
N GLU A 78 0.85 -13.97 4.52
CA GLU A 78 0.61 -15.40 4.39
C GLU A 78 -0.80 -15.60 3.83
N LYS A 79 -0.91 -16.30 2.68
CA LYS A 79 -2.17 -16.67 2.03
C LYS A 79 -2.23 -18.20 1.82
N PRO A 80 -2.45 -18.99 2.90
CA PRO A 80 -2.51 -20.45 2.79
C PRO A 80 -3.50 -20.90 1.72
N GLY A 81 -3.08 -21.84 0.86
CA GLY A 81 -3.91 -22.37 -0.22
C GLY A 81 -4.11 -21.46 -1.44
N GLY A 82 -3.43 -20.30 -1.50
CA GLY A 82 -3.34 -19.50 -2.71
C GLY A 82 -2.17 -19.92 -3.60
N TRP A 83 -2.17 -19.47 -4.87
CA TRP A 83 -1.06 -19.71 -5.82
C TRP A 83 0.31 -19.26 -5.31
N PHE A 84 0.33 -18.24 -4.45
CA PHE A 84 1.55 -17.75 -3.80
C PHE A 84 1.31 -17.69 -2.30
N PRO A 85 1.59 -18.78 -1.55
CA PRO A 85 1.29 -18.86 -0.12
C PRO A 85 2.06 -17.83 0.72
N LYS A 86 3.31 -17.57 0.37
CA LYS A 86 4.13 -16.54 1.01
C LYS A 86 4.30 -15.37 0.07
N GLN A 87 3.97 -14.18 0.56
CA GLN A 87 4.05 -12.94 -0.21
C GLN A 87 4.75 -11.86 0.61
N ARG A 88 5.25 -10.84 -0.08
CA ARG A 88 5.60 -9.55 0.51
C ARG A 88 4.87 -8.47 -0.25
N GLN A 89 4.11 -7.66 0.47
CA GLN A 89 3.47 -6.47 -0.07
C GLN A 89 4.36 -5.25 0.16
N TYR A 90 4.33 -4.32 -0.79
CA TYR A 90 5.08 -3.08 -0.77
C TYR A 90 4.16 -1.89 -1.02
N LEU A 91 4.35 -0.84 -0.23
CA LEU A 91 3.95 0.53 -0.55
C LEU A 91 5.20 1.29 -0.96
N LEU A 92 5.16 1.92 -2.14
CA LEU A 92 6.22 2.79 -2.62
C LEU A 92 5.76 4.23 -2.45
N VAL A 93 6.44 4.97 -1.57
CA VAL A 93 6.05 6.33 -1.17
C VAL A 93 7.06 7.33 -1.71
N ASP A 94 6.57 8.45 -2.23
CA ASP A 94 7.38 9.58 -2.65
C ASP A 94 8.09 10.20 -1.43
N PRO A 95 9.43 10.29 -1.43
CA PRO A 95 10.19 10.78 -0.27
C PRO A 95 9.99 12.27 0.01
N GLU A 96 9.59 13.07 -0.97
CA GLU A 96 9.42 14.53 -0.83
C GLU A 96 8.01 14.88 -0.36
N THR A 97 7.00 14.18 -0.88
CA THR A 97 5.58 14.51 -0.67
C THR A 97 4.86 13.57 0.28
N GLY A 98 5.39 12.37 0.51
CA GLY A 98 4.73 11.33 1.29
C GLY A 98 3.54 10.66 0.56
N TYR A 99 3.38 10.93 -0.74
CA TYR A 99 2.32 10.33 -1.54
C TYR A 99 2.65 8.91 -1.98
N LEU A 100 1.61 8.07 -2.06
CA LEU A 100 1.75 6.73 -2.59
C LEU A 100 1.96 6.77 -4.11
N LEU A 101 3.11 6.28 -4.57
CA LEU A 101 3.49 6.20 -5.99
C LEU A 101 3.05 4.88 -6.63
N ALA A 102 3.17 3.78 -5.87
CA ALA A 102 2.84 2.44 -6.32
C ALA A 102 2.57 1.48 -5.17
N THR A 103 1.88 0.38 -5.47
CA THR A 103 1.85 -0.81 -4.63
C THR A 103 2.33 -2.01 -5.41
N GLU A 104 3.01 -2.93 -4.74
CA GLU A 104 3.46 -4.19 -5.32
C GLU A 104 3.18 -5.36 -4.39
N SER A 105 2.88 -6.53 -4.96
CA SER A 105 2.90 -7.81 -4.27
C SER A 105 3.92 -8.71 -4.96
N VAL A 106 4.83 -9.27 -4.18
CA VAL A 106 5.84 -10.23 -4.62
C VAL A 106 5.55 -11.58 -3.98
N GLY A 107 5.33 -12.61 -4.81
CA GLY A 107 5.28 -14.00 -4.37
C GLY A 107 6.67 -14.50 -4.02
N LEU A 108 6.85 -14.99 -2.79
CA LEU A 108 8.10 -15.53 -2.26
C LEU A 108 8.14 -17.06 -2.29
N SER A 109 6.98 -17.69 -2.49
CA SER A 109 6.83 -19.10 -2.77
C SER A 109 5.68 -19.29 -3.75
N SER A 110 5.74 -20.32 -4.57
CA SER A 110 4.70 -20.74 -5.51
C SER A 110 4.13 -22.10 -5.10
N ASP A 111 2.83 -22.29 -5.31
CA ASP A 111 2.20 -23.60 -5.34
C ASP A 111 2.08 -24.03 -6.80
N GLU A 112 3.08 -24.77 -7.29
CA GLU A 112 3.20 -25.15 -8.70
C GLU A 112 2.06 -26.07 -9.17
N ASP A 113 1.52 -26.90 -8.27
CA ASP A 113 0.38 -27.76 -8.54
C ASP A 113 -0.89 -26.91 -8.75
N ALA A 114 -1.11 -25.92 -7.88
CA ALA A 114 -2.24 -25.00 -7.99
C ALA A 114 -2.12 -24.04 -9.18
N ILE A 115 -0.89 -23.70 -9.60
CA ILE A 115 -0.62 -22.85 -10.77
C ILE A 115 -0.68 -23.65 -12.08
N GLY A 116 -0.36 -24.95 -12.04
CA GLY A 116 -0.29 -25.82 -13.22
C GLY A 116 1.08 -25.81 -13.92
N GLY A 117 2.15 -25.46 -13.20
CA GLY A 117 3.50 -25.44 -13.73
C GLY A 117 4.50 -24.67 -12.86
N PRO A 118 5.81 -24.78 -13.16
CA PRO A 118 6.84 -24.12 -12.38
C PRO A 118 6.81 -22.60 -12.55
N VAL A 119 7.01 -21.89 -11.44
CA VAL A 119 7.15 -20.43 -11.41
C VAL A 119 8.32 -20.09 -10.50
N ASP A 120 9.33 -19.46 -11.08
CA ASP A 120 10.49 -18.97 -10.33
C ASP A 120 10.06 -17.87 -9.36
N THR A 121 10.46 -18.01 -8.08
CA THR A 121 10.25 -16.99 -7.05
C THR A 121 11.61 -16.46 -6.57
N PRO A 122 11.71 -15.17 -6.17
CA PRO A 122 10.63 -14.19 -6.03
C PRO A 122 10.08 -13.67 -7.37
N ALA A 123 8.75 -13.53 -7.46
CA ALA A 123 8.06 -13.03 -8.66
C ALA A 123 7.09 -11.89 -8.30
N THR A 124 7.02 -10.84 -9.11
CA THR A 124 5.96 -9.85 -8.99
C THR A 124 4.64 -10.45 -9.48
N ILE A 125 3.66 -10.51 -8.58
CA ILE A 125 2.35 -11.15 -8.85
C ILE A 125 1.22 -10.13 -9.01
N HIS A 126 1.39 -8.92 -8.47
CA HIS A 126 0.47 -7.81 -8.67
C HIS A 126 1.22 -6.50 -8.49
N TYR A 127 0.83 -5.48 -9.24
CA TYR A 127 1.30 -4.12 -9.01
C TYR A 127 0.26 -3.10 -9.49
N LYS A 128 0.30 -1.91 -8.87
CA LYS A 128 -0.45 -0.74 -9.31
C LYS A 128 0.48 0.47 -9.24
N VAL A 129 0.53 1.24 -10.31
CA VAL A 129 1.36 2.46 -10.40
C VAL A 129 0.45 3.63 -10.76
N TRP A 130 0.50 4.70 -9.96
CA TRP A 130 -0.20 5.94 -10.27
C TRP A 130 0.72 6.86 -11.04
N LEU A 131 0.50 7.01 -12.35
CA LEU A 131 1.40 7.79 -13.23
C LEU A 131 1.20 9.30 -13.10
N LYS A 132 -0.05 9.74 -12.93
CA LYS A 132 -0.42 11.14 -12.71
C LYS A 132 -1.59 11.18 -11.74
N SER A 133 -1.52 12.13 -10.81
CA SER A 133 -2.64 12.52 -9.95
C SER A 133 -2.86 14.02 -10.11
N ALA A 134 -4.12 14.41 -10.23
CA ALA A 134 -4.53 15.81 -10.20
C ALA A 134 -5.81 15.90 -9.38
N PHE A 135 -6.01 17.02 -8.70
CA PHE A 135 -7.32 17.34 -8.16
C PHE A 135 -8.27 17.59 -9.34
N VAL A 136 -9.40 16.89 -9.35
CA VAL A 136 -10.48 17.10 -10.31
C VAL A 136 -11.77 17.33 -9.52
N THR A 137 -12.58 18.29 -9.95
CA THR A 137 -13.88 18.57 -9.30
C THR A 137 -14.92 17.49 -9.56
N ASP A 138 -14.67 16.62 -10.55
CA ASP A 138 -15.49 15.46 -10.92
C ASP A 138 -14.60 14.36 -11.51
N THR A 139 -14.93 13.09 -11.25
CA THR A 139 -14.18 11.91 -11.72
C THR A 139 -14.69 11.35 -13.04
N GLN A 140 -15.86 11.81 -13.52
CA GLN A 140 -16.42 11.38 -14.80
C GLN A 140 -15.91 12.18 -16.00
N THR A 141 -15.41 13.39 -15.76
CA THR A 141 -14.82 14.25 -16.78
C THR A 141 -13.30 14.11 -16.76
N ARG A 142 -12.75 13.42 -17.77
CA ARG A 142 -11.28 13.37 -17.96
C ARG A 142 -10.78 14.77 -18.38
N PRO A 143 -9.65 15.25 -17.83
CA PRO A 143 -8.97 16.44 -18.31
C PRO A 143 -8.37 16.24 -19.70
#